data_AF-A0A268QVK2-F1
#
_entry.id   AF-A0A268QVK2-F1
#
_cell.length_a   1.000
_cell.length_b   1.000
_cell.length_c   1.000
_cell.angle_alpha   90.00
_cell.angle_beta   90.00
_cell.angle_gamma   90.00
#
_symmetry.space_group_name_H-M   'P 1'
#
loop_
_entity.id
_entity.type
_entity.pdbx_description
1 polymer ?
#
loop_
_entity_poly.entity_id
_entity_poly.type
_entity_poly.pdbx_seq_one_letter_code
_entity_poly.pdbx_strand_id
1 'polypeptide(L)' 'YGLDEPMPVQYMNYMVNMLKGDLGVSFQFDNVGVTEILLNSIGPSATLGFQAILFGTIFGIILGVISALKQNTWV' A
#
# COMPACT_ATOMS: atom_id res chain seq x y z
N TYR A 1 -24.79 -10.91 -4.09
CA TYR A 1 -23.75 -11.76 -3.46
C TYR A 1 -24.19 -13.22 -3.33
N GLY A 2 -24.97 -13.76 -4.30
CA GLY A 2 -25.29 -15.20 -4.42
C GLY A 2 -25.39 -15.95 -3.08
N LEU A 3 -26.17 -15.42 -2.12
CA LEU A 3 -26.19 -15.95 -0.75
C LEU A 3 -26.85 -17.34 -0.68
N ASP A 4 -27.41 -17.78 -1.81
CA ASP A 4 -28.04 -19.08 -2.04
C ASP A 4 -27.14 -20.04 -2.84
N GLU A 5 -25.91 -19.64 -3.19
CA GLU A 5 -25.01 -20.44 -4.04
C GLU A 5 -23.99 -21.24 -3.21
N PRO A 6 -23.56 -22.43 -3.69
CA PRO A 6 -22.54 -23.24 -3.01
C PRO A 6 -21.24 -22.45 -2.78
N MET A 7 -20.66 -22.58 -1.59
CA MET A 7 -19.41 -21.89 -1.17
C MET A 7 -18.28 -21.85 -2.24
N PRO A 8 -18.03 -22.90 -3.04
CA PRO A 8 -17.00 -22.84 -4.08
C PRO A 8 -17.30 -21.83 -5.19
N VAL A 9 -18.58 -21.66 -5.55
CA VAL A 9 -19.04 -20.72 -6.57
C VAL A 9 -18.87 -19.28 -6.08
N GLN A 10 -19.19 -19.04 -4.80
CA GLN A 10 -18.98 -17.74 -4.16
C GLN A 10 -17.49 -17.34 -4.14
N TYR A 11 -16.60 -18.29 -3.85
CA TYR A 11 -15.15 -18.07 -3.85
C TYR A 11 -14.60 -17.79 -5.25
N MET A 12 -15.04 -18.54 -6.27
CA MET A 12 -14.64 -18.29 -7.66
C MET A 12 -15.13 -16.95 -8.18
N ASN A 13 -16.38 -16.58 -7.89
CA ASN A 13 -16.91 -15.27 -8.25
C ASN A 13 -16.14 -14.15 -7.54
N TYR A 14 -15.78 -14.31 -6.26
CA TYR A 14 -14.94 -13.36 -5.54
C TYR A 14 -13.55 -13.21 -6.18
N MET A 15 -12.88 -14.32 -6.52
CA MET A 15 -11.56 -14.28 -7.18
C MET A 15 -11.61 -13.64 -8.57
N VAL A 16 -12.63 -13.94 -9.37
CA VAL A 16 -12.80 -13.34 -10.71
C VAL A 16 -13.06 -11.85 -10.62
N ASN A 17 -13.85 -11.40 -9.64
CA ASN A 17 -14.14 -9.98 -9.44
C ASN A 17 -12.90 -9.23 -8.88
N MET A 18 -12.14 -9.86 -7.98
CA MET A 18 -10.86 -9.34 -7.48
C MET A 18 -9.85 -9.11 -8.62
N LEU A 19 -9.75 -10.05 -9.56
CA LEU A 19 -8.88 -9.93 -10.74
C LEU A 19 -9.35 -8.86 -11.74
N LYS A 20 -10.64 -8.49 -11.73
CA LYS A 20 -11.20 -7.40 -12.51
C LYS A 20 -11.09 -6.03 -11.84
N GLY A 21 -10.49 -5.95 -10.64
CA GLY A 21 -10.32 -4.72 -9.88
C GLY A 21 -11.52 -4.35 -8.99
N ASP A 22 -12.52 -5.23 -8.89
CA ASP A 22 -13.64 -5.10 -7.98
C ASP A 22 -13.39 -5.98 -6.75
N LEU A 23 -12.79 -5.38 -5.72
CA LEU A 23 -12.46 -6.05 -4.46
C LEU A 23 -13.72 -6.39 -3.62
N GLY A 24 -14.91 -6.01 -4.11
CA GLY A 24 -16.15 -6.10 -3.36
C GLY A 24 -16.33 -4.95 -2.37
N VAL A 25 -17.51 -4.92 -1.75
CA VAL A 25 -17.88 -3.96 -0.70
C VAL A 25 -17.37 -4.43 0.66
N SER A 26 -16.89 -3.49 1.47
CA SER A 26 -16.39 -3.79 2.82
C SER A 26 -17.57 -4.22 3.72
N PHE A 27 -17.45 -5.36 4.41
CA PHE A 27 -18.46 -5.82 5.39
C PHE A 27 -18.34 -5.13 6.76
N GLN A 28 -17.29 -4.35 6.98
CA GLN A 28 -17.00 -3.70 8.27
C GLN A 28 -17.36 -2.21 8.29
N PHE A 29 -17.44 -1.57 7.12
CA PHE A 29 -17.90 -0.20 6.95
C PHE A 29 -18.93 -0.16 5.83
N ASP A 30 -20.17 0.16 6.19
CA ASP A 30 -21.32 0.35 5.33
C ASP A 30 -20.94 0.82 3.91
N ASN A 31 -21.08 -0.09 2.94
CA ASN A 31 -21.38 0.27 1.56
C ASN A 31 -20.37 1.19 0.84
N VAL A 32 -19.09 1.17 1.23
CA VAL A 32 -18.01 1.87 0.50
C VAL A 32 -17.12 0.85 -0.20
N GLY A 33 -16.89 1.04 -1.50
CA GLY A 33 -16.00 0.19 -2.29
C GLY A 33 -14.58 0.26 -1.74
N VAL A 34 -13.97 -0.88 -1.45
CA VAL A 34 -12.57 -0.96 -0.95
C VAL A 34 -11.60 -0.31 -1.94
N THR A 35 -11.92 -0.37 -3.23
CA THR A 35 -11.19 0.30 -4.31
C THR A 35 -11.19 1.83 -4.15
N GLU A 36 -12.29 2.44 -3.71
CA GLU A 36 -12.39 3.90 -3.50
C GLU A 36 -11.61 4.34 -2.25
N ILE A 37 -11.63 3.52 -1.19
CA ILE A 37 -10.81 3.76 0.01
C ILE A 37 -9.32 3.66 -0.32
N LEU A 38 -8.92 2.65 -1.10
CA LEU A 38 -7.54 2.52 -1.58
C LEU A 38 -7.16 3.73 -2.44
N LEU A 39 -7.97 4.10 -3.43
CA LEU A 39 -7.69 5.22 -4.31
C LEU A 39 -7.55 6.55 -3.55
N ASN A 40 -8.41 6.80 -2.56
CA ASN A 40 -8.30 8.00 -1.72
C ASN A 40 -7.09 7.97 -0.77
N SER A 41 -6.61 6.79 -0.37
CA SER A 41 -5.44 6.63 0.49
C SER A 41 -4.10 6.80 -0.25
N ILE A 42 -4.11 6.75 -1.59
CA ILE A 42 -2.90 6.93 -2.41
C ILE A 42 -2.34 8.35 -2.26
N GLY A 43 -3.19 9.38 -2.27
CA GLY A 43 -2.78 10.78 -2.18
C GLY A 43 -1.97 11.10 -0.89
N PRO A 44 -2.53 10.84 0.31
CA PRO A 44 -1.83 11.04 1.57
C PRO A 44 -0.58 10.14 1.72
N SER A 45 -0.62 8.91 1.21
CA SER A 45 0.56 8.01 1.24
C SER A 45 1.70 8.53 0.37
N ALA A 46 1.38 9.12 -0.78
CA ALA A 46 2.37 9.69 -1.69
C ALA A 46 3.04 10.94 -1.10
N THR A 47 2.29 11.81 -0.40
CA THR A 47 2.88 12.99 0.25
C THR A 47 3.78 12.60 1.41
N LEU A 48 3.36 11.62 2.23
CA LEU A 48 4.19 11.06 3.30
C LEU A 48 5.45 10.37 2.74
N GLY A 49 5.30 9.57 1.69
CA GLY A 49 6.42 8.89 1.03
C GLY A 49 7.41 9.89 0.43
N PHE A 50 6.92 10.95 -0.23
CA PHE A 50 7.77 12.00 -0.78
C PHE A 50 8.57 12.73 0.31
N GLN A 51 7.92 13.10 1.41
CA GLN A 51 8.61 13.70 2.57
C GLN A 51 9.66 12.75 3.14
N ALA A 52 9.32 11.47 3.33
CA ALA A 52 10.24 10.46 3.83
C ALA A 52 11.47 10.30 2.93
N ILE A 53 11.30 10.28 1.61
CA ILE A 53 12.41 10.22 0.65
C ILE A 53 13.27 11.48 0.76
N LEU A 54 12.65 12.66 0.85
CA LEU A 54 13.37 13.93 0.91
C LEU A 54 14.27 14.01 2.16
N PHE A 55 13.69 13.73 3.34
CA PHE A 55 14.45 13.70 4.58
C PHE A 55 15.48 12.55 4.59
N GLY A 56 15.06 11.34 4.21
CA GLY A 56 15.94 10.17 4.18
C GLY A 56 17.14 10.34 3.26
N THR A 57 16.96 11.01 2.12
CA THR A 57 18.05 11.31 1.19
C THR A 57 19.02 12.33 1.78
N ILE A 58 18.52 13.41 2.39
CA ILE A 58 19.38 14.43 3.03
C ILE A 58 20.24 13.79 4.13
N PHE A 59 19.62 13.07 5.06
CA PHE A 59 20.34 12.40 6.14
C PHE A 59 21.23 11.27 5.62
N GLY A 60 20.76 10.50 4.65
CA GLY A 60 21.51 9.41 4.04
C GLY A 60 22.77 9.89 3.33
N ILE A 61 22.71 11.02 2.61
CA ILE A 61 23.89 11.63 1.99
C ILE A 61 24.87 12.11 3.05
N ILE A 62 24.40 12.82 4.09
CA ILE A 62 25.28 13.30 5.16
C ILE A 62 26.00 12.14 5.84
N LEU A 63 25.26 11.10 6.24
CA LEU A 63 25.82 9.91 6.87
C LEU A 63 26.74 9.14 5.91
N GLY A 64 26.37 9.03 4.64
CA GLY A 64 27.19 8.40 3.61
C GLY A 64 28.51 9.13 3.39
N VAL A 65 28.50 10.46 3.38
CA VAL A 65 29.72 11.29 3.29
C VAL A 65 30.59 11.11 4.53
N ILE A 66 30.00 11.10 5.74
CA ILE A 66 30.75 10.86 6.98
C ILE A 66 31.41 9.49 6.98
N SER A 67 30.67 8.44 6.58
CA SER A 67 31.22 7.08 6.48
C SER A 67 32.31 6.97 5.41
N ALA A 68 32.15 7.66 4.28
CA ALA A 68 33.19 7.73 3.24
C ALA A 68 34.45 8.47 3.71
N LEU A 69 34.31 9.53 4.51
CA LEU A 69 35.45 10.27 5.07
C LEU A 69 36.16 9.50 6.19
N LYS A 70 35.44 8.66 6.92
CA LYS A 70 36.00 7.80 7.99
C LYS A 70 36.26 6.37 7.52
N GLN A 71 36.24 6.13 6.20
CA GLN A 71 36.48 4.83 5.58
C GLN A 71 37.78 4.23 6.13
N ASN A 72 37.71 2.98 6.63
CA ASN A 72 38.72 2.27 7.46
C ASN A 72 38.73 2.55 8.97
N THR A 73 37.70 3.19 9.51
CA THR A 73 37.47 3.27 10.96
C THR A 73 36.18 2.50 11.30
N TRP A 74 35.92 2.22 12.58
CA TRP A 74 34.71 1.51 13.05
C TRP A 74 33.39 2.32 12.85
N VAL A 75 33.42 3.35 12.00
CA VAL A 75 32.32 4.22 11.57
C VAL A 75 32.39 4.35 10.05
#